data_AF-A0A392RB71-F1
#
_entry.id   AF-A0A392RB71-F1
#
_cell.length_a   1.000
_cell.length_b   1.000
_cell.length_c   1.000
_cell.angle_alpha   90.00
_cell.angle_beta   90.00
_cell.angle_gamma   90.00
#
_symmetry.space_group_name_H-M   'P 1'
#
loop_
_entity.id
_entity.type
_entity.pdbx_description
1 polymer ?
#
loop_
_entity_poly.entity_id
_entity_poly.type
_entity_poly.pdbx_seq_one_letter_code
_entity_poly.pdbx_strand_id
1 'polypeptide(L)'
;MSLIQLKGGIGGMESLQTLSSVRIDDRIELIIELGKLRQLRKLSLFHVMEDNICTLSSSLNEMQHLENLSIHCPHFTDLHLNPPPSMLRSLMLHGVLEKFPEWILRLQNLVKLKLR
;
A
#
# COMPACT_ATOMS: atom_id res chain seq x y z
N MET A 1 6.86 12.59 -4.18
CA MET A 1 8.27 12.67 -3.76
C MET A 1 9.01 11.48 -4.34
N SER A 2 10.22 11.69 -4.84
CA SER A 2 11.10 10.59 -5.26
C SER A 2 11.98 10.18 -4.10
N LEU A 3 11.94 8.91 -3.68
CA LEU A 3 12.73 8.39 -2.54
C LEU A 3 14.15 7.95 -2.96
N ILE A 4 14.61 8.34 -4.16
CA ILE A 4 15.94 7.98 -4.69
C ILE A 4 17.08 8.41 -3.77
N GLN A 5 16.90 9.48 -2.99
CA GLN A 5 17.90 9.97 -2.02
C GLN A 5 17.93 9.16 -0.72
N LEU A 6 16.97 8.26 -0.51
CA LEU A 6 16.82 7.45 0.71
C LEU A 6 17.17 5.97 0.47
N LYS A 7 17.96 5.66 -0.57
CA LYS A 7 18.36 4.28 -0.93
C LYS A 7 18.81 3.48 0.30
N GLY A 8 18.01 2.47 0.66
CA GLY A 8 18.27 1.54 1.77
C GLY A 8 17.92 2.03 3.18
N GLY A 9 17.45 3.28 3.35
CA GLY A 9 17.26 3.89 4.67
C GLY A 9 15.81 4.01 5.13
N ILE A 10 14.84 4.04 4.22
CA ILE A 10 13.46 4.33 4.62
C ILE A 10 12.88 3.26 5.55
N GLY A 11 13.25 1.98 5.37
CA GLY A 11 12.79 0.91 6.25
C GLY A 11 13.27 1.02 7.70
N GLY A 12 14.32 1.82 7.96
CA GLY A 12 14.79 2.14 9.32
C GLY A 12 14.01 3.28 9.99
N MET A 13 13.08 3.94 9.31
CA MET A 13 12.26 5.02 9.86
C MET A 13 11.07 4.46 10.65
N GLU A 14 11.31 3.62 11.65
CA GLU A 14 10.28 2.82 12.34
C GLU A 14 9.20 3.65 13.04
N SER A 15 9.48 4.91 13.38
CA SER A 15 8.50 5.84 13.98
C SER A 15 7.67 6.61 12.96
N LEU A 16 7.89 6.41 11.66
CA LEU A 16 7.19 7.13 10.60
C LEU A 16 5.71 6.73 10.57
N GLN A 17 4.82 7.72 10.66
CA GLN A 17 3.37 7.47 10.65
C GLN A 17 2.68 7.89 9.35
N THR A 18 3.27 8.81 8.59
CA THR A 18 2.68 9.27 7.33
C THR A 18 3.73 9.25 6.23
N LEU A 19 3.40 8.56 5.14
CA LEU A 19 4.17 8.57 3.92
C LEU A 19 3.20 8.69 2.74
N SER A 20 3.20 9.84 2.08
CA SER A 20 2.21 10.14 1.04
C SER A 20 2.88 10.57 -0.25
N SER A 21 2.20 10.32 -1.37
CA SER A 21 2.68 10.69 -2.70
C SER A 21 4.04 10.05 -3.01
N VAL A 22 4.16 8.75 -2.81
CA VAL A 22 5.34 7.95 -3.15
C VAL A 22 5.20 7.38 -4.55
N ARG A 23 6.23 7.59 -5.37
CA ARG A 23 6.35 7.04 -6.71
C ARG A 23 7.06 5.69 -6.67
N ILE A 24 6.47 4.66 -7.29
CA ILE A 24 7.07 3.31 -7.34
C ILE A 24 7.89 3.08 -8.61
N ASP A 25 7.40 3.41 -9.82
CA ASP A 25 8.14 3.30 -11.12
C ASP A 25 9.05 2.03 -11.20
N ASP A 26 8.50 0.84 -10.90
CA ASP A 26 9.17 -0.47 -10.89
C ASP A 26 10.28 -0.72 -9.83
N ARG A 27 10.19 -0.05 -8.68
CA ARG A 27 11.17 -0.19 -7.59
C ARG A 27 10.76 -1.26 -6.58
N ILE A 28 10.97 -2.53 -6.93
CA ILE A 28 10.72 -3.68 -6.04
C ILE A 28 11.42 -3.49 -4.67
N GLU A 29 12.69 -3.06 -4.67
CA GLU A 29 13.46 -2.80 -3.43
C GLU A 29 12.78 -1.78 -2.51
N LEU A 30 12.20 -0.73 -3.09
CA LEU A 30 11.49 0.29 -2.31
C LEU A 30 10.24 -0.32 -1.67
N ILE A 31 9.48 -1.15 -2.39
CA ILE A 31 8.29 -1.80 -1.85
C ILE A 31 8.65 -2.69 -0.66
N ILE A 32 9.76 -3.42 -0.75
CA ILE A 32 10.27 -4.25 0.35
C ILE A 32 10.61 -3.37 1.57
N GLU A 33 11.32 -2.25 1.37
CA GLU A 33 11.63 -1.32 2.46
C GLU A 33 10.38 -0.70 3.09
N LEU A 34 9.35 -0.41 2.30
CA LEU A 34 8.07 0.08 2.83
C LEU A 34 7.46 -0.92 3.80
N GLY A 35 7.54 -2.23 3.54
CA GLY A 35 7.02 -3.28 4.42
C GLY A 35 7.60 -3.26 5.85
N LYS A 36 8.77 -2.63 6.04
CA LYS A 36 9.39 -2.47 7.37
C LYS A 36 8.74 -1.36 8.21
N LEU A 37 7.97 -0.46 7.60
CA LEU A 37 7.31 0.67 8.26
C LEU A 37 6.03 0.25 9.01
N ARG A 38 6.17 -0.57 10.04
CA ARG A 38 5.02 -1.20 10.73
C ARG A 38 4.14 -0.23 11.52
N GLN A 39 4.65 0.95 11.88
CA GLN A 39 3.90 2.02 12.58
C GLN A 39 3.19 3.01 11.63
N LEU A 40 3.25 2.77 10.31
CA LEU A 40 2.68 3.67 9.33
C LEU A 40 1.15 3.66 9.42
N ARG A 41 0.54 4.85 9.52
CA ARG A 41 -0.91 5.06 9.57
C ARG A 41 -1.49 5.55 8.25
N LYS A 42 -0.67 6.21 7.41
CA LYS A 42 -1.10 6.72 6.10
C LYS A 42 -0.06 6.43 5.03
N LEU A 43 -0.51 5.74 3.99
CA LEU A 43 0.27 5.41 2.79
C LEU A 43 -0.46 5.86 1.52
N SER A 44 0.24 6.57 0.64
CA SER A 44 -0.25 6.87 -0.70
C SER A 44 0.83 6.63 -1.74
N LEU A 45 0.53 5.71 -2.67
CA LEU A 45 1.40 5.25 -3.74
C LEU A 45 0.82 5.63 -5.11
N PHE A 46 1.70 5.98 -6.03
CA PHE A 46 1.35 6.20 -7.43
C PHE A 46 2.39 5.60 -8.38
N HIS A 47 1.95 5.38 -9.62
CA HIS A 47 2.74 4.66 -10.64
C HIS A 47 3.17 3.26 -10.13
N VAL A 48 2.24 2.55 -9.50
CA VAL A 48 2.44 1.14 -9.17
C VAL A 48 2.21 0.35 -10.46
N MET A 49 3.19 -0.43 -10.88
CA MET A 49 3.04 -1.32 -12.05
C MET A 49 2.41 -2.65 -11.62
N GLU A 50 1.77 -3.33 -12.57
CA GLU A 50 1.11 -4.62 -12.36
C GLU A 50 2.07 -5.67 -11.77
N ASP A 51 3.29 -5.75 -12.30
CA ASP A 51 4.35 -6.67 -11.85
C ASP A 51 4.73 -6.49 -10.37
N ASN A 52 4.42 -5.33 -9.79
CA ASN A 52 4.73 -5.00 -8.40
C ASN A 52 3.60 -5.33 -7.42
N ILE A 53 2.42 -5.71 -7.90
CA ILE A 53 1.23 -5.92 -7.05
C ILE A 53 1.44 -7.05 -6.04
N CYS A 54 2.07 -8.15 -6.43
CA CYS A 54 2.36 -9.26 -5.52
C CYS A 54 3.31 -8.84 -4.39
N THR A 55 4.42 -8.17 -4.72
CA THR A 55 5.37 -7.68 -3.71
C THR A 55 4.75 -6.61 -2.82
N LEU A 56 3.93 -5.73 -3.40
CA LEU A 56 3.20 -4.71 -2.65
C LEU A 56 2.21 -5.34 -1.67
N SER A 57 1.50 -6.38 -2.08
CA SER A 57 0.57 -7.12 -1.22
C SER A 57 1.28 -7.68 0.02
N SER A 58 2.44 -8.33 -0.18
CA SER A 58 3.27 -8.84 0.92
C SER A 58 3.71 -7.73 1.88
N SER A 59 4.20 -6.60 1.36
CA SER A 59 4.61 -5.46 2.20
C SER A 59 3.45 -4.83 2.97
N LEU A 60 2.27 -4.73 2.36
CA LEU A 60 1.09 -4.17 3.02
C LEU A 60 0.55 -5.07 4.15
N ASN A 61 0.72 -6.39 4.04
CA ASN A 61 0.33 -7.34 5.08
C ASN A 61 1.13 -7.15 6.39
N GLU A 62 2.32 -6.55 6.32
CA GLU A 62 3.13 -6.20 7.50
C GLU A 62 2.65 -4.92 8.22
N MET A 63 1.81 -4.10 7.58
CA MET A 63 1.42 -2.76 8.07
C MET A 63 0.08 -2.78 8.83
N GLN A 64 0.02 -3.48 9.96
CA GLN A 64 -1.24 -3.68 10.70
C GLN A 64 -1.85 -2.40 11.30
N HIS A 65 -1.05 -1.35 11.49
CA HIS A 65 -1.51 -0.03 11.97
C HIS A 65 -1.99 0.92 10.86
N LEU A 66 -2.02 0.47 9.61
CA LEU A 66 -2.39 1.31 8.48
C LEU A 66 -3.88 1.68 8.52
N GLU A 67 -4.17 2.98 8.56
CA GLU A 67 -5.54 3.50 8.61
C GLU A 67 -6.00 4.06 7.27
N ASN A 68 -5.07 4.57 6.46
CA ASN A 68 -5.36 5.21 5.19
C ASN A 68 -4.44 4.67 4.10
N LEU A 69 -5.04 4.02 3.09
CA LEU A 69 -4.33 3.49 1.94
C LEU A 69 -4.89 4.08 0.65
N SER A 70 -4.01 4.62 -0.17
CA SER A 70 -4.33 5.05 -1.53
C SER A 70 -3.32 4.46 -2.51
N ILE A 71 -3.78 3.74 -3.52
CA ILE A 71 -2.92 3.13 -4.54
C ILE A 71 -3.42 3.57 -5.91
N HIS A 72 -2.51 4.05 -6.74
CA HIS A 72 -2.74 4.27 -8.15
C HIS A 72 -1.90 3.31 -8.98
N CYS A 73 -2.60 2.35 -9.59
CA CYS A 73 -2.06 1.30 -10.44
C CYS A 73 -2.91 1.25 -11.72
N PRO A 74 -2.35 1.17 -12.93
CA PRO A 74 -3.16 1.08 -14.14
C PRO A 74 -4.10 -0.14 -14.13
N HIS A 75 -3.62 -1.28 -13.63
CA HIS A 75 -4.33 -2.55 -13.62
C HIS A 75 -4.00 -3.37 -12.37
N PHE A 76 -5.02 -3.71 -11.57
CA PHE A 76 -4.91 -4.57 -10.41
C PHE A 76 -5.31 -6.00 -10.79
N THR A 77 -4.32 -6.90 -10.87
CA THR A 77 -4.52 -8.33 -11.10
C THR A 77 -4.96 -9.08 -9.85
N ASP A 78 -4.11 -9.09 -8.82
CA ASP A 78 -4.35 -9.86 -7.59
C ASP A 78 -3.80 -9.14 -6.35
N LEU A 79 -4.36 -7.96 -6.03
CA LEU A 79 -4.06 -7.29 -4.76
C LEU A 79 -4.65 -8.11 -3.61
N HIS A 80 -3.83 -8.96 -2.99
CA HIS A 80 -4.27 -9.93 -2.00
C HIS A 80 -3.75 -9.61 -0.59
N LEU A 81 -4.63 -9.08 0.28
CA LEU A 81 -4.27 -8.76 1.66
C LEU A 81 -4.85 -9.77 2.65
N ASN A 82 -3.98 -10.55 3.29
CA ASN A 82 -4.36 -11.62 4.22
C ASN A 82 -3.29 -11.85 5.32
N PRO A 83 -3.53 -11.44 6.58
CA PRO A 83 -4.71 -10.71 7.03
C PRO A 83 -4.71 -9.26 6.48
N PRO A 84 -5.88 -8.69 6.14
CA PRO A 84 -5.94 -7.30 5.74
C PRO A 84 -5.59 -6.37 6.92
N PRO A 85 -5.05 -5.16 6.67
CA PRO A 85 -4.72 -4.21 7.74
C PRO A 85 -5.95 -3.89 8.60
N SER A 86 -5.93 -4.37 9.85
CA SER A 86 -7.11 -4.34 10.73
C SER A 86 -7.59 -2.93 11.10
N MET A 87 -6.68 -1.95 11.09
CA MET A 87 -6.98 -0.56 11.38
C MET A 87 -7.44 0.26 10.17
N LEU A 88 -7.61 -0.36 8.99
CA LEU A 88 -7.91 0.39 7.77
C LEU A 88 -9.30 1.04 7.82
N ARG A 89 -9.31 2.38 7.69
CA ARG A 89 -10.52 3.23 7.73
C ARG A 89 -10.85 3.84 6.37
N SER A 90 -9.83 4.14 5.57
CA SER A 90 -10.00 4.68 4.22
C SER A 90 -9.18 3.90 3.21
N LEU A 91 -9.85 3.36 2.20
CA LEU A 91 -9.23 2.69 1.05
C LEU A 91 -9.59 3.42 -0.24
N MET A 92 -8.56 3.76 -1.01
CA MET A 92 -8.71 4.31 -2.35
C MET A 92 -7.88 3.53 -3.36
N LEU A 93 -8.54 2.89 -4.32
CA LEU A 93 -7.90 2.18 -5.43
C LEU A 93 -8.23 2.94 -6.71
N HIS A 94 -7.20 3.37 -7.42
CA HIS A 94 -7.30 4.00 -8.72
C HIS A 94 -6.70 3.07 -9.76
N GLY A 95 -7.50 2.63 -10.73
CA GLY A 95 -7.09 1.63 -11.72
C GLY A 95 -8.21 0.68 -12.12
N VAL A 96 -7.96 -0.08 -13.18
CA VAL A 96 -8.82 -1.20 -13.56
C VAL A 96 -8.65 -2.31 -12.53
N LEU A 97 -9.75 -2.74 -11.92
CA LEU A 97 -9.77 -3.91 -11.04
C LEU A 97 -10.23 -5.10 -11.87
N GLU A 98 -9.38 -6.11 -12.06
CA GLU A 98 -9.77 -7.32 -12.77
C GLU A 98 -10.91 -8.05 -12.03
N LYS A 99 -10.81 -8.07 -10.69
CA LYS A 99 -11.81 -8.61 -9.77
C LYS A 99 -11.95 -7.70 -8.56
N PHE A 100 -13.12 -7.75 -7.94
CA PHE A 100 -13.33 -7.08 -6.66
C PHE A 100 -12.49 -7.78 -5.57
N PRO A 101 -11.62 -7.08 -4.82
CA PRO A 101 -10.81 -7.72 -3.79
C PRO A 101 -11.64 -8.12 -2.56
N GLU A 102 -11.88 -9.41 -2.38
CA GLU A 102 -12.76 -9.95 -1.32
C GLU A 102 -12.30 -9.60 0.10
N TRP A 103 -11.02 -9.35 0.30
CA TRP A 103 -10.50 -8.95 1.61
C TRP A 103 -11.07 -7.62 2.11
N ILE A 104 -11.58 -6.77 1.21
CA ILE A 104 -12.29 -5.53 1.57
C ILE A 104 -13.52 -5.84 2.43
N LEU A 105 -14.20 -6.97 2.18
CA LEU A 105 -15.38 -7.41 2.93
C LEU A 105 -15.04 -7.82 4.38
N ARG A 106 -13.76 -8.09 4.67
CA ARG A 106 -13.29 -8.49 6.00
C ARG A 106 -12.91 -7.30 6.88
N LEU A 107 -12.83 -6.10 6.31
CA LEU A 107 -12.45 -4.89 7.04
C LEU A 107 -13.58 -4.40 7.95
N GLN A 108 -13.34 -4.44 9.26
CA GLN A 108 -14.34 -4.02 10.26
C GLN A 108 -14.41 -2.50 10.48
N ASN A 109 -13.34 -1.76 10.16
CA ASN A 109 -13.20 -0.34 10.48
C ASN A 109 -13.32 0.59 9.26
N LEU A 110 -13.64 0.04 8.08
CA LEU A 110 -13.66 0.81 6.83
C LEU A 110 -14.86 1.76 6.80
N VAL A 111 -14.58 3.06 6.84
CA VAL A 111 -15.61 4.12 6.74
C VAL A 111 -15.65 4.79 5.37
N LYS A 112 -14.60 4.60 4.56
CA LYS A 112 -14.49 5.19 3.22
C LYS A 112 -13.87 4.20 2.25
N LEU A 113 -14.66 3.82 1.26
CA LEU A 113 -14.21 3.06 0.10
C LEU A 113 -14.35 3.94 -1.15
N LYS A 114 -13.32 3.97 -1.98
CA LYS A 114 -13.37 4.64 -3.27
C LYS A 114 -12.60 3.85 -4.32
N LEU A 115 -13.32 3.41 -5.33
CA LEU A 115 -12.80 2.75 -6.51
C LEU A 115 -12.95 3.73 -7.68
N ARG A 116 -11.89 3.93 -8.47
CA ARG A 116 -11.84 4.90 -9.55
C ARG A 116 -11.13 4.37 -10.77
#